data_AF-A0A371CME1-F1
#
_entry.id   AF-A0A371CME1-F1
#
_cell.length_a   1.000
_cell.length_b   1.000
_cell.length_c   1.000
_cell.angle_alpha   90.00
_cell.angle_beta   90.00
_cell.angle_gamma   90.00
#
_symmetry.space_group_name_H-M   'P 1'
#
loop_
_entity.id
_entity.type
_entity.pdbx_description
1 polymer ?
#
loop_
_entity_poly.entity_id
_entity_poly.type
_entity_poly.pdbx_seq_one_letter_code
_entity_poly.pdbx_strand_id
1 'polypeptide(L)'
;MAAPVARDRERNAPSWRLMEEEPRKVAFKVYRGLLTMQSLVFADMISTADAELGKKIEGCPVVEMYDSSEDLRHLLRALLPSRHRVCPPLSTLGTNIRSLMYFAPSTLEDLERPDFHKFSCEERRIELIFLSRLTDTPVILPIAFYFCVSLGSEVLDGWRREDGSVLHLSNEDLKRCFEGYAQVALRKGPMTSRIFDVGPSADCQRREACSAELRAHYTAMMLSPAIRLINGWTDIIRQDLRPHICKHCAKMLEERALAERRSFWKELSAIFKL
;
A
#
# COMPACT_ATOMS: atom_id res chain seq x y z
N MET A 1 -9.27 12.20 82.35
CA MET A 1 -8.97 13.52 81.76
C MET A 1 -7.50 13.56 81.41
N ALA A 2 -7.19 13.52 80.11
CA ALA A 2 -5.94 13.91 79.43
C ALA A 2 -5.82 13.08 78.14
N ALA A 3 -6.14 13.68 77.00
CA ALA A 3 -5.75 13.22 75.67
C ALA A 3 -5.04 14.38 74.98
N PRO A 4 -3.86 14.18 74.35
CA PRO A 4 -3.08 15.29 73.82
C PRO A 4 -3.11 15.38 72.29
N VAL A 5 -2.97 16.62 71.81
CA VAL A 5 -2.48 17.08 70.49
C VAL A 5 -3.29 16.72 69.24
N ALA A 6 -4.18 17.63 68.83
CA ALA A 6 -4.50 17.87 67.43
C ALA A 6 -3.67 19.08 66.95
N ARG A 7 -2.76 18.85 65.99
CA ARG A 7 -2.01 19.90 65.30
C ARG A 7 -2.83 20.42 64.12
N ASP A 8 -2.93 21.74 64.04
CA ASP A 8 -3.40 22.53 62.90
C ASP A 8 -2.92 21.98 61.55
N ARG A 9 -3.88 21.69 60.66
CA ARG A 9 -3.66 21.58 59.21
C ARG A 9 -4.88 22.09 58.45
N GLU A 10 -5.17 23.37 58.57
CA GLU A 10 -6.15 24.03 57.70
C GLU A 10 -5.84 25.53 57.53
N ARG A 11 -4.77 25.83 56.79
CA ARG A 11 -4.60 27.06 56.00
C ARG A 11 -3.29 27.01 55.21
N ASN A 12 -3.41 26.67 53.92
CA ASN A 12 -2.54 27.02 52.79
C ASN A 12 -2.68 25.92 51.73
N ALA A 13 -3.73 26.01 50.91
CA ALA A 13 -3.73 25.34 49.62
C ALA A 13 -2.87 26.19 48.66
N PRO A 14 -1.71 25.70 48.18
CA PRO A 14 -0.92 26.47 47.23
C PRO A 14 -1.55 26.31 45.84
N SER A 15 -1.92 27.46 45.28
CA SER A 15 -2.27 27.70 43.89
C SER A 15 -1.10 27.31 42.97
N TRP A 16 -1.04 26.07 42.51
CA TRP A 16 -0.27 25.69 41.32
C TRP A 16 -0.72 24.33 40.79
N ARG A 17 -1.45 24.32 39.66
CA ARG A 17 -1.22 23.38 38.54
C ARG A 17 -2.09 23.74 37.33
N LEU A 18 -1.87 24.93 36.80
CA LEU A 18 -1.95 25.19 35.36
C LEU A 18 -0.54 25.63 34.98
N MET A 19 0.36 24.67 34.81
CA MET A 19 1.47 24.87 33.88
C MET A 19 0.98 24.22 32.60
N GLU A 20 0.35 25.01 31.75
CA GLU A 20 0.37 24.73 30.32
C GLU A 20 1.87 24.71 29.94
N GLU A 21 2.43 23.52 29.70
CA GLU A 21 3.74 23.43 29.06
C GLU A 21 3.64 24.18 27.73
N GLU A 22 4.42 25.25 27.55
CA GLU A 22 4.57 25.88 26.24
C GLU A 22 4.87 24.79 25.20
N PRO A 23 4.18 24.74 24.05
CA PRO A 23 4.45 23.73 23.04
C PRO A 23 5.90 23.90 22.58
N ARG A 24 6.71 22.86 22.79
CA ARG A 24 8.11 22.84 22.32
C ARG A 24 8.13 23.13 20.82
N LYS A 25 8.72 24.26 20.42
CA LYS A 25 8.87 24.62 19.01
C LYS A 25 9.87 23.67 18.35
N VAL A 26 9.40 22.84 17.42
CA VAL A 26 10.20 21.90 16.63
C VAL A 26 10.46 22.49 15.25
N ALA A 27 11.69 22.40 14.76
CA ALA A 27 12.06 22.83 13.41
C ALA A 27 12.59 21.65 12.59
N PHE A 28 12.24 21.63 11.30
CA PHE A 28 12.68 20.60 10.36
C PHE A 28 13.56 21.23 9.28
N LYS A 29 14.77 20.69 9.10
CA LYS A 29 15.71 21.15 8.06
C LYS A 29 15.59 20.26 6.84
N VAL A 30 15.18 20.84 5.72
CA VAL A 30 14.84 20.10 4.49
C VAL A 30 15.43 20.77 3.25
N TYR A 31 15.66 19.98 2.20
CA TYR A 31 16.23 20.51 0.95
C TYR A 31 15.14 21.18 0.12
N ARG A 32 15.29 22.51 -0.12
CA ARG A 32 14.31 23.34 -0.83
C ARG A 32 13.83 22.70 -2.13
N GLY A 33 14.75 22.31 -3.01
CA GLY A 33 14.40 21.79 -4.33
C GLY A 33 13.55 20.52 -4.28
N LEU A 34 13.75 19.66 -3.27
CA LEU A 34 12.96 18.44 -3.11
C LEU A 34 11.53 18.77 -2.64
N LEU A 35 11.38 19.76 -1.78
CA LEU A 35 10.08 20.17 -1.27
C LEU A 35 9.25 20.92 -2.33
N THR A 36 9.88 21.83 -3.08
CA THR A 36 9.20 22.62 -4.12
C THR A 36 8.84 21.80 -5.36
N MET A 37 9.60 20.74 -5.67
CA MET A 37 9.26 19.81 -6.75
C MET A 37 8.00 18.99 -6.46
N GLN A 38 7.71 18.72 -5.19
CA GLN A 38 6.64 17.82 -4.77
C GLN A 38 5.36 18.57 -4.34
N SER A 39 5.47 19.86 -4.05
CA SER A 39 4.35 20.71 -3.63
C SER A 39 4.48 22.12 -4.17
N LEU A 40 3.53 22.51 -5.02
CA LEU A 40 3.39 23.88 -5.52
C LEU A 40 3.06 24.87 -4.39
N VAL A 41 2.34 24.41 -3.36
CA VAL A 41 2.00 25.20 -2.18
C VAL A 41 3.25 25.55 -1.37
N PHE A 42 4.17 24.60 -1.16
CA PHE A 42 5.45 24.90 -0.53
C PHE A 42 6.37 25.73 -1.44
N ALA A 43 6.31 25.54 -2.76
CA ALA A 43 7.04 26.39 -3.69
C ALA A 43 6.64 27.87 -3.56
N ASP A 44 5.33 28.14 -3.50
CA ASP A 44 4.78 29.48 -3.35
C ASP A 44 5.09 30.09 -1.97
N MET A 45 4.85 29.33 -0.90
CA MET A 45 5.14 29.76 0.48
C MET A 45 6.62 30.11 0.68
N ILE A 46 7.54 29.28 0.18
CA ILE A 46 8.98 29.55 0.31
C ILE A 46 9.39 30.76 -0.52
N SER A 47 8.81 30.95 -1.71
CA SER A 47 9.12 32.09 -2.56
C SER A 47 8.66 33.41 -1.93
N THR A 48 7.53 33.38 -1.22
CA THR A 48 7.01 34.51 -0.45
C THR A 48 7.86 34.78 0.80
N ALA A 49 8.25 33.74 1.54
CA ALA A 49 9.07 33.87 2.75
C ALA A 49 10.51 34.38 2.47
N ASP A 50 11.07 34.05 1.30
CA ASP A 50 12.37 34.57 0.86
C ASP A 50 12.34 36.07 0.57
N ALA A 51 11.20 36.60 0.09
CA ALA A 51 11.04 38.01 -0.26
C ALA A 51 10.94 38.91 0.99
N GLU A 52 10.37 38.38 2.08
CA GLU A 52 10.06 39.11 3.30
C GLU A 52 11.16 38.99 4.38
N LEU A 53 12.44 39.25 4.07
CA LEU A 53 13.54 39.41 5.06
C LEU A 53 13.46 38.48 6.31
N GLY A 54 13.04 37.22 6.09
CA GLY A 54 12.46 36.39 7.15
C GLY A 54 13.48 35.97 8.20
N LYS A 55 12.99 35.52 9.36
CA LYS A 55 13.84 34.88 10.38
C LYS A 55 14.65 33.75 9.72
N LYS A 56 15.96 33.77 9.95
CA LYS A 56 16.87 32.69 9.52
C LYS A 56 17.31 31.90 10.73
N ILE A 57 17.24 30.58 10.63
CA ILE A 57 17.82 29.65 11.60
C ILE A 57 18.93 28.92 10.87
N GLU A 58 20.15 28.96 11.41
CA GLU A 58 21.34 28.36 10.79
C GLU A 58 21.57 28.82 9.33
N GLY A 59 21.29 30.09 9.04
CA GLY A 59 21.44 30.66 7.69
C GLY A 59 20.40 30.19 6.66
N CYS A 60 19.46 29.33 7.06
CA CYS A 60 18.37 28.84 6.21
C CYS A 60 17.12 29.72 6.40
N PRO A 61 16.38 30.05 5.32
CA PRO A 61 15.10 30.73 5.45
C PRO A 61 14.11 29.84 6.21
N VAL A 62 13.35 30.44 7.13
CA VAL A 62 12.38 29.71 7.96
C VAL A 62 10.97 30.09 7.56
N VAL A 63 10.15 29.08 7.33
CA VAL A 63 8.72 29.20 7.16
C VAL A 63 8.08 28.73 8.47
N GLU A 64 7.44 29.64 9.21
CA GLU A 64 6.67 29.27 10.39
C GLU A 64 5.35 28.61 9.96
N MET A 65 5.02 27.48 10.59
CA MET A 65 3.81 26.72 10.32
C MET A 65 3.08 26.47 11.64
N TYR A 66 1.75 26.44 11.60
CA TYR A 66 0.88 26.29 12.78
C TYR A 66 0.38 24.85 12.98
N ASP A 67 0.69 23.95 12.05
CA ASP A 67 0.38 22.53 12.16
C ASP A 67 1.21 21.85 13.25
N SER A 68 0.75 20.68 13.72
CA SER A 68 1.48 19.93 14.73
C SER A 68 2.84 19.44 14.19
N SER A 69 3.85 19.35 15.06
CA SER A 69 5.17 18.88 14.65
C SER A 69 5.16 17.43 14.16
N GLU A 70 4.22 16.60 14.65
CA GLU A 70 4.11 15.21 14.21
C GLU A 70 3.49 15.14 12.80
N ASP A 71 2.46 15.94 12.53
CA ASP A 71 1.87 16.04 11.18
C ASP A 71 2.89 16.52 10.15
N LEU A 72 3.67 17.57 10.50
CA LEU A 72 4.74 18.07 9.64
C LEU A 72 5.85 17.03 9.42
N ARG A 73 6.19 16.24 10.45
CA ARG A 73 7.19 15.17 10.32
C ARG A 73 6.72 14.09 9.35
N HIS A 74 5.47 13.66 9.44
CA HIS A 74 4.91 12.71 8.51
C HIS A 74 4.87 13.30 7.09
N LEU A 75 4.38 14.54 6.96
CA LEU A 75 4.29 15.25 5.69
C LEU A 75 5.64 15.30 4.97
N LEU A 76 6.70 15.69 5.67
CA LEU A 76 8.05 15.79 5.11
C LEU A 76 8.63 14.42 4.75
N ARG A 77 8.28 13.36 5.49
CA ARG A 77 8.78 11.99 5.20
C ARG A 77 8.26 11.43 3.89
N ALA A 78 7.05 11.76 3.45
CA ALA A 78 6.59 11.30 2.13
C ALA A 78 6.79 12.30 0.99
N LEU A 79 7.05 13.58 1.27
CA LEU A 79 7.53 14.52 0.25
C LEU A 79 9.02 14.31 -0.10
N LEU A 80 9.85 13.86 0.86
CA LEU A 80 11.29 13.73 0.65
C LEU A 80 11.69 12.27 0.32
N PRO A 81 12.48 12.02 -0.75
CA PRO A 81 12.94 10.67 -1.09
C PRO A 81 13.84 10.09 0.01
N SER A 82 13.45 8.98 0.63
CA SER A 82 14.28 8.25 1.59
C SER A 82 14.90 6.98 0.98
N ARG A 83 16.16 6.67 1.33
CA ARG A 83 16.92 5.50 0.85
C ARG A 83 16.46 4.17 1.48
N HIS A 84 15.61 4.23 2.50
CA HIS A 84 14.88 3.10 3.06
C HIS A 84 13.39 3.41 2.97
N ARG A 85 12.76 3.04 1.86
CA ARG A 85 11.31 3.25 1.67
C ARG A 85 10.55 2.16 2.41
N VAL A 86 10.40 2.35 3.72
CA VAL A 86 9.21 1.86 4.43
C VAL A 86 8.04 2.66 3.86
N CYS A 87 6.96 1.98 3.49
CA CYS A 87 5.75 2.61 2.96
C CYS A 87 5.34 3.79 3.87
N PRO A 88 5.27 5.04 3.37
CA PRO A 88 5.11 6.19 4.25
C PRO A 88 3.74 6.18 4.95
N PRO A 89 3.63 6.66 6.21
CA PRO A 89 2.34 6.85 6.88
C PRO A 89 1.42 7.82 6.13
N LEU A 90 0.13 7.50 6.12
CA LEU A 90 -0.90 8.12 5.26
C LEU A 90 -1.31 9.54 5.58
N SER A 91 -0.93 10.12 6.72
CA SER A 91 -1.05 11.58 6.91
C SER A 91 -0.39 12.36 5.77
N THR A 92 0.47 11.70 4.99
CA THR A 92 1.17 12.26 3.84
C THR A 92 0.60 11.91 2.46
N LEU A 93 -0.28 10.91 2.34
CA LEU A 93 -0.85 10.52 1.03
C LEU A 93 -2.17 11.23 0.73
N GLY A 94 -2.82 11.82 1.75
CA GLY A 94 -4.02 12.64 1.59
C GLY A 94 -3.79 13.97 0.85
N THR A 95 -2.55 14.42 0.67
CA THR A 95 -2.23 15.73 0.09
C THR A 95 -1.78 15.71 -1.37
N ASN A 96 -1.60 14.54 -2.01
CA ASN A 96 -1.20 14.53 -3.43
C ASN A 96 -1.70 13.28 -4.21
N ILE A 97 -2.71 13.47 -5.06
CA ILE A 97 -3.25 12.47 -5.98
C ILE A 97 -2.15 11.85 -6.87
N ARG A 98 -1.11 12.62 -7.24
CA ARG A 98 0.02 12.10 -8.06
C ARG A 98 0.83 11.05 -7.32
N SER A 99 0.94 11.15 -6.00
CA SER A 99 1.61 10.13 -5.20
C SER A 99 0.81 8.83 -5.28
N LEU A 100 -0.50 8.84 -5.06
CA LEU A 100 -1.31 7.63 -5.12
C LEU A 100 -1.24 6.94 -6.50
N MET A 101 -1.28 7.70 -7.59
CA MET A 101 -1.12 7.16 -8.96
C MET A 101 0.27 6.57 -9.23
N TYR A 102 1.30 6.96 -8.48
CA TYR A 102 2.62 6.34 -8.54
C TYR A 102 2.67 5.03 -7.73
N PHE A 103 1.80 4.87 -6.72
CA PHE A 103 1.85 3.80 -5.72
C PHE A 103 0.77 2.73 -5.84
N ALA A 104 -0.31 2.99 -6.58
CA ALA A 104 -1.44 2.06 -6.75
C ALA A 104 -1.61 1.67 -8.23
N PRO A 105 -1.71 0.37 -8.55
CA PRO A 105 -1.70 -0.08 -9.92
C PRO A 105 -3.05 0.20 -10.56
N SER A 106 -3.09 1.13 -11.51
CA SER A 106 -4.29 1.45 -12.28
C SER A 106 -4.49 0.51 -13.48
N THR A 107 -3.40 -0.14 -13.89
CA THR A 107 -3.33 -1.10 -14.99
C THR A 107 -2.59 -2.36 -14.55
N LEU A 108 -2.73 -3.44 -15.32
CA LEU A 108 -1.97 -4.67 -15.09
C LEU A 108 -0.46 -4.42 -15.26
N GLU A 109 -0.07 -3.56 -16.20
CA GLU A 109 1.31 -3.18 -16.45
C GLU A 109 1.94 -2.45 -15.27
N ASP A 110 1.18 -1.60 -14.57
CA ASP A 110 1.64 -0.93 -13.36
C ASP A 110 2.01 -1.94 -12.27
N LEU A 111 1.24 -3.04 -12.17
CA LEU A 111 1.47 -4.11 -11.20
C LEU A 111 2.74 -4.91 -11.50
N GLU A 112 3.12 -5.03 -12.78
CA GLU A 112 4.29 -5.79 -13.23
C GLU A 112 5.60 -5.00 -13.13
N ARG A 113 5.55 -3.71 -12.75
CA ARG A 113 6.76 -2.92 -12.57
C ARG A 113 7.62 -3.53 -11.45
N PRO A 114 8.94 -3.68 -11.65
CA PRO A 114 9.84 -4.28 -10.65
C PRO A 114 9.76 -3.60 -9.28
N ASP A 115 9.49 -2.30 -9.25
CA ASP A 115 9.38 -1.51 -8.03
C ASP A 115 8.05 -1.73 -7.27
N PHE A 116 7.03 -2.29 -7.93
CA PHE A 116 5.70 -2.51 -7.33
C PHE A 116 5.69 -3.69 -6.35
N HIS A 117 6.50 -4.74 -6.60
CA HIS A 117 6.66 -5.88 -5.69
C HIS A 117 7.19 -5.47 -4.29
N LYS A 118 7.79 -4.28 -4.14
CA LYS A 118 8.20 -3.73 -2.85
C LYS A 118 7.09 -2.99 -2.09
N PHE A 119 5.98 -2.68 -2.75
CA PHE A 119 4.85 -1.92 -2.18
C PHE A 119 3.60 -2.76 -1.92
N SER A 120 3.58 -4.04 -2.33
CA SER A 120 2.61 -5.00 -1.78
C SER A 120 2.97 -5.35 -0.34
N CYS A 121 2.98 -4.35 0.55
CA CYS A 121 2.80 -4.60 1.97
C CYS A 121 1.44 -5.29 2.07
N GLU A 122 1.43 -6.62 2.25
CA GLU A 122 0.21 -7.41 2.48
C GLU A 122 -0.66 -6.78 3.57
N GLU A 123 0.01 -6.11 4.49
CA GLU A 123 -0.43 -5.21 5.53
C GLU A 123 -1.42 -4.10 5.08
N ARG A 124 -1.27 -3.45 3.93
CA ARG A 124 -2.06 -2.23 3.59
C ARG A 124 -3.21 -2.41 2.61
N ARG A 125 -3.68 -3.64 2.41
CA ARG A 125 -4.71 -3.97 1.40
C ARG A 125 -6.04 -3.25 1.67
N ILE A 126 -6.50 -3.24 2.93
CA ILE A 126 -7.73 -2.53 3.36
C ILE A 126 -7.58 -1.03 3.14
N GLU A 127 -6.44 -0.48 3.53
CA GLU A 127 -6.14 0.94 3.47
C GLU A 127 -6.18 1.50 2.03
N LEU A 128 -5.84 0.69 1.03
CA LEU A 128 -5.91 1.07 -0.38
C LEU A 128 -7.34 1.45 -0.82
N ILE A 129 -8.37 0.79 -0.29
CA ILE A 129 -9.78 1.15 -0.57
C ILE A 129 -10.09 2.55 -0.03
N PHE A 130 -9.69 2.84 1.20
CA PHE A 130 -9.91 4.16 1.80
C PHE A 130 -9.19 5.27 1.02
N LEU A 131 -7.95 5.02 0.62
CA LEU A 131 -7.18 5.98 -0.15
C LEU A 131 -7.76 6.26 -1.53
N SER A 132 -8.21 5.20 -2.22
CA SER A 132 -8.83 5.37 -3.54
C SER A 132 -10.08 6.24 -3.48
N ARG A 133 -10.88 6.14 -2.41
CA ARG A 133 -12.04 7.01 -2.17
C ARG A 133 -11.65 8.42 -1.77
N LEU A 134 -10.69 8.56 -0.86
CA LEU A 134 -10.23 9.86 -0.37
C LEU A 134 -9.63 10.73 -1.48
N THR A 135 -8.97 10.11 -2.45
CA THR A 135 -8.29 10.79 -3.57
C THR A 135 -9.12 10.84 -4.85
N ASP A 136 -10.38 10.38 -4.81
CA ASP A 136 -11.27 10.25 -5.96
C ASP A 136 -10.64 9.50 -7.15
N THR A 137 -10.03 8.35 -6.86
CA THR A 137 -9.38 7.46 -7.84
C THR A 137 -10.07 6.09 -7.90
N PRO A 138 -11.35 6.02 -8.32
CA PRO A 138 -12.15 4.79 -8.29
C PRO A 138 -11.59 3.66 -9.17
N VAL A 139 -10.74 3.98 -10.16
CA VAL A 139 -10.06 2.99 -11.01
C VAL A 139 -9.17 2.02 -10.23
N ILE A 140 -8.74 2.37 -9.01
CA ILE A 140 -7.93 1.51 -8.12
C ILE A 140 -8.80 0.55 -7.29
N LEU A 141 -10.09 0.84 -7.09
CA LEU A 141 -10.96 0.02 -6.23
C LEU A 141 -10.99 -1.46 -6.64
N PRO A 142 -11.14 -1.85 -7.93
CA PRO A 142 -11.25 -3.25 -8.30
C PRO A 142 -10.04 -4.09 -7.88
N ILE A 143 -8.82 -3.57 -8.08
CA ILE A 143 -7.60 -4.27 -7.66
C ILE A 143 -7.40 -4.23 -6.15
N ALA A 144 -7.84 -3.16 -5.47
CA ALA A 144 -7.80 -3.07 -4.01
C ALA A 144 -8.70 -4.12 -3.34
N PHE A 145 -9.91 -4.31 -3.86
CA PHE A 145 -10.81 -5.37 -3.42
C PHE A 145 -10.25 -6.77 -3.74
N TYR A 146 -9.66 -6.97 -4.93
CA TYR A 146 -8.96 -8.21 -5.26
C TYR A 146 -7.85 -8.54 -4.24
N PHE A 147 -7.09 -7.55 -3.78
CA PHE A 147 -6.12 -7.79 -2.73
C PHE A 147 -6.78 -8.12 -1.39
N CYS A 148 -7.84 -7.40 -1.00
CA CYS A 148 -8.55 -7.69 0.26
C CYS A 148 -9.10 -9.11 0.33
N VAL A 149 -9.56 -9.66 -0.81
CA VAL A 149 -9.98 -11.07 -0.92
C VAL A 149 -8.89 -12.05 -0.47
N SER A 150 -7.62 -11.74 -0.70
CA SER A 150 -6.50 -12.60 -0.30
C SER A 150 -6.18 -12.59 1.20
N LEU A 151 -6.80 -11.71 1.99
CA LEU A 151 -6.69 -11.71 3.46
C LEU A 151 -7.56 -12.78 4.12
N GLY A 152 -8.54 -13.34 3.44
CA GLY A 152 -9.47 -14.30 4.04
C GLY A 152 -10.21 -13.67 5.23
N SER A 153 -10.19 -14.33 6.40
CA SER A 153 -10.85 -13.85 7.62
C SER A 153 -10.17 -12.64 8.25
N GLU A 154 -8.87 -12.44 8.03
CA GLU A 154 -8.10 -11.31 8.60
C GLU A 154 -8.63 -9.95 8.12
N VAL A 155 -9.41 -9.91 7.04
CA VAL A 155 -10.10 -8.70 6.60
C VAL A 155 -11.04 -8.12 7.67
N LEU A 156 -11.54 -8.96 8.59
CA LEU A 156 -12.42 -8.55 9.70
C LEU A 156 -11.64 -7.86 10.83
N ASP A 157 -10.38 -8.24 11.03
CA ASP A 157 -9.51 -7.68 12.06
C ASP A 157 -9.13 -6.22 11.73
N GLY A 158 -9.28 -5.83 10.47
CA GLY A 158 -8.97 -4.49 10.00
C GLY A 158 -7.48 -4.25 9.85
N TRP A 159 -7.12 -3.02 9.49
CA TRP A 159 -5.73 -2.60 9.38
C TRP A 159 -5.37 -1.59 10.48
N ARG A 160 -4.39 -1.93 11.31
CA ARG A 160 -3.91 -1.04 12.39
C ARG A 160 -2.87 -0.07 11.85
N ARG A 161 -3.16 1.23 11.98
CA ARG A 161 -2.26 2.34 11.64
C ARG A 161 -1.19 2.56 12.72
N GLU A 162 -0.18 3.35 12.36
CA GLU A 162 0.92 3.73 13.27
C GLU A 162 0.44 4.48 14.53
N ASP A 163 -0.65 5.24 14.42
CA ASP A 163 -1.29 5.95 15.54
C ASP A 163 -2.14 5.04 16.45
N GLY A 164 -2.18 3.74 16.16
CA GLY A 164 -2.94 2.73 16.89
C GLY A 164 -4.41 2.61 16.49
N SER A 165 -4.93 3.52 15.64
CA SER A 165 -6.28 3.42 15.08
C SER A 165 -6.41 2.23 14.14
N VAL A 166 -7.61 1.67 14.02
CA VAL A 166 -7.87 0.49 13.18
C VAL A 166 -8.90 0.84 12.11
N LEU A 167 -8.54 0.59 10.85
CA LEU A 167 -9.43 0.72 9.70
C LEU A 167 -10.18 -0.59 9.47
N HIS A 168 -11.49 -0.56 9.61
CA HIS A 168 -12.36 -1.67 9.23
C HIS A 168 -13.14 -1.32 7.96
N LEU A 169 -13.30 -2.30 7.07
CA LEU A 169 -14.21 -2.17 5.94
C LEU A 169 -15.64 -2.00 6.42
N SER A 170 -16.44 -1.27 5.66
CA SER A 170 -17.88 -1.18 5.89
C SER A 170 -18.55 -2.55 5.68
N ASN A 171 -19.74 -2.76 6.26
CA ASN A 171 -20.52 -3.98 6.00
C ASN A 171 -20.80 -4.20 4.51
N GLU A 172 -20.94 -3.13 3.73
CA GLU A 172 -21.16 -3.21 2.29
C GLU A 172 -19.89 -3.69 1.56
N ASP A 173 -18.74 -3.18 1.95
CA ASP A 173 -17.44 -3.57 1.37
C ASP A 173 -17.03 -4.99 1.79
N LEU A 174 -17.36 -5.40 3.01
CA LEU A 174 -17.20 -6.78 3.44
C LEU A 174 -18.03 -7.74 2.57
N LYS A 175 -19.30 -7.40 2.27
CA LYS A 175 -20.12 -8.19 1.33
C LYS A 175 -19.46 -8.29 -0.04
N ARG A 176 -18.94 -7.18 -0.58
CA ARG A 176 -18.16 -7.18 -1.84
C ARG A 176 -16.95 -8.11 -1.76
N CYS A 177 -16.19 -8.09 -0.67
CA CYS A 177 -15.06 -9.00 -0.46
C CYS A 177 -15.50 -10.47 -0.43
N PHE A 178 -16.53 -10.84 0.33
CA PHE A 178 -17.00 -12.22 0.43
C PHE A 178 -17.54 -12.77 -0.89
N GLU A 179 -18.39 -12.00 -1.57
CA GLU A 179 -18.95 -12.41 -2.87
C GLU A 179 -17.87 -12.41 -3.97
N GLY A 180 -16.98 -11.41 -3.93
CA GLY A 180 -15.82 -11.35 -4.79
C GLY A 180 -14.92 -12.58 -4.60
N TYR A 181 -14.63 -12.98 -3.36
CA TYR A 181 -13.85 -14.19 -3.07
C TYR A 181 -14.41 -15.43 -3.77
N ALA A 182 -15.73 -15.67 -3.66
CA ALA A 182 -16.36 -16.80 -4.34
C ALA A 182 -16.16 -16.75 -5.86
N GLN A 183 -16.32 -15.58 -6.47
CA GLN A 183 -16.14 -15.39 -7.91
C GLN A 183 -14.69 -15.54 -8.38
N VAL A 184 -13.72 -15.06 -7.59
CA VAL A 184 -12.28 -15.22 -7.87
C VAL A 184 -11.87 -16.68 -7.70
N ALA A 185 -12.33 -17.35 -6.64
CA ALA A 185 -12.04 -18.76 -6.38
C ALA A 185 -12.51 -19.66 -7.54
N LEU A 186 -13.71 -19.43 -8.06
CA LEU A 186 -14.26 -20.17 -9.21
C LEU A 186 -13.44 -20.01 -10.49
N ARG A 187 -12.73 -18.89 -10.67
CA ARG A 187 -11.92 -18.62 -11.86
C ARG A 187 -10.54 -19.24 -11.81
N LYS A 188 -10.05 -19.62 -10.63
CA LYS A 188 -8.71 -20.19 -10.46
C LYS A 188 -8.48 -21.42 -11.33
N GLY A 189 -9.37 -22.40 -11.25
CA GLY A 189 -9.25 -23.66 -11.98
C GLY A 189 -9.21 -23.45 -13.49
N PRO A 190 -10.24 -22.83 -14.09
CA PRO A 190 -10.29 -22.56 -15.53
C PRO A 190 -9.11 -21.73 -16.04
N MET A 191 -8.70 -20.68 -15.31
CA MET A 191 -7.57 -19.84 -15.69
C MET A 191 -6.25 -20.63 -15.65
N THR A 192 -6.00 -21.38 -14.58
CA THR A 192 -4.81 -22.23 -14.47
C THR A 192 -4.80 -23.28 -15.58
N SER A 193 -5.95 -23.92 -15.84
CA SER A 193 -6.08 -24.86 -16.93
C SER A 193 -5.69 -24.24 -18.27
N ARG A 194 -6.26 -23.09 -18.66
CA ARG A 194 -5.94 -22.42 -19.94
C ARG A 194 -4.48 -21.98 -20.08
N ILE A 195 -3.84 -21.57 -18.98
CA ILE A 195 -2.42 -21.21 -19.00
C ILE A 195 -1.55 -22.43 -19.33
N PHE A 196 -1.81 -23.56 -18.68
CA PHE A 196 -1.03 -24.80 -18.84
C PHE A 196 -1.52 -25.71 -19.98
N ASP A 197 -2.71 -25.49 -20.54
CA ASP A 197 -3.35 -26.30 -21.59
C ASP A 197 -2.49 -26.47 -22.85
N VAL A 198 -2.78 -27.45 -23.71
CA VAL A 198 -2.04 -27.69 -24.97
C VAL A 198 -0.54 -27.95 -24.76
N GLY A 199 -0.18 -28.65 -23.68
CA GLY A 199 1.15 -29.23 -23.47
C GLY A 199 2.33 -28.26 -23.70
N PRO A 200 3.53 -28.76 -24.01
CA PRO A 200 4.66 -27.91 -24.33
C PRO A 200 4.44 -27.18 -25.67
N SER A 201 5.15 -26.08 -25.86
CA SER A 201 5.17 -25.31 -27.12
C SER A 201 5.39 -26.21 -28.34
N ALA A 202 4.81 -25.83 -29.49
CA ALA A 202 5.05 -26.51 -30.76
C ALA A 202 6.56 -26.61 -31.08
N ASP A 203 7.32 -25.55 -30.75
CA ASP A 203 8.78 -25.46 -30.94
C ASP A 203 9.59 -26.04 -29.76
N CYS A 204 8.97 -26.88 -28.92
CA CYS A 204 9.63 -27.41 -27.74
C CYS A 204 10.79 -28.36 -28.10
N GLN A 205 11.98 -28.03 -27.59
CA GLN A 205 13.20 -28.82 -27.79
C GLN A 205 13.37 -29.99 -26.81
N ARG A 206 12.58 -30.03 -25.71
CA ARG A 206 12.68 -31.02 -24.64
C ARG A 206 11.28 -31.50 -24.24
N ARG A 207 10.56 -32.11 -25.18
CA ARG A 207 9.10 -32.32 -25.08
C ARG A 207 8.69 -33.11 -23.83
N GLU A 208 9.33 -34.23 -23.55
CA GLU A 208 9.02 -35.07 -22.39
C GLU A 208 9.30 -34.35 -21.07
N ALA A 209 10.52 -33.85 -20.89
CA ALA A 209 10.92 -33.12 -19.69
C ALA A 209 10.04 -31.88 -19.45
N CYS A 210 9.82 -31.04 -20.47
CA CYS A 210 8.95 -29.87 -20.33
C CYS A 210 7.51 -30.27 -20.01
N SER A 211 6.98 -31.34 -20.62
CA SER A 211 5.62 -31.80 -20.31
C SER A 211 5.49 -32.27 -18.86
N ALA A 212 6.50 -32.99 -18.35
CA ALA A 212 6.52 -33.44 -16.97
C ALA A 212 6.52 -32.25 -16.00
N GLU A 213 7.40 -31.27 -16.23
CA GLU A 213 7.49 -30.05 -15.40
C GLU A 213 6.20 -29.22 -15.46
N LEU A 214 5.64 -29.01 -16.66
CA LEU A 214 4.38 -28.28 -16.83
C LEU A 214 3.22 -28.97 -16.08
N ARG A 215 3.13 -30.30 -16.15
CA ARG A 215 2.11 -31.06 -15.42
C ARG A 215 2.32 -31.02 -13.91
N ALA A 216 3.57 -31.12 -13.44
CA ALA A 216 3.90 -31.04 -12.03
C ALA A 216 3.52 -29.67 -11.46
N HIS A 217 3.89 -28.58 -12.13
CA HIS A 217 3.52 -27.22 -11.73
C HIS A 217 2.02 -26.95 -11.80
N TYR A 218 1.34 -27.39 -12.86
CA TYR A 218 -0.13 -27.34 -12.94
C TYR A 218 -0.78 -28.01 -11.72
N THR A 219 -0.33 -29.22 -11.40
CA THR A 219 -0.85 -29.98 -10.25
C THR A 219 -0.60 -29.24 -8.94
N ALA A 220 0.62 -28.73 -8.72
CA ALA A 220 0.95 -27.95 -7.53
C ALA A 220 0.08 -26.69 -7.39
N MET A 221 -0.18 -25.97 -8.49
CA MET A 221 -1.02 -24.77 -8.48
C MET A 221 -2.49 -25.09 -8.19
N MET A 222 -3.01 -26.19 -8.74
CA MET A 222 -4.37 -26.65 -8.51
C MET A 222 -4.59 -27.11 -7.06
N LEU A 223 -3.59 -27.73 -6.44
CA LEU A 223 -3.66 -28.18 -5.05
C LEU A 223 -3.40 -27.06 -4.02
N SER A 224 -2.76 -25.96 -4.43
CA SER A 224 -2.51 -24.83 -3.55
C SER A 224 -3.83 -24.18 -3.09
N PRO A 225 -3.98 -23.82 -1.81
CA PRO A 225 -5.14 -23.04 -1.35
C PRO A 225 -5.04 -21.55 -1.74
N ALA A 226 -3.87 -21.07 -2.13
CA ALA A 226 -3.66 -19.66 -2.46
C ALA A 226 -4.39 -19.25 -3.74
N ILE A 227 -5.08 -18.11 -3.71
CA ILE A 227 -5.76 -17.51 -4.86
C ILE A 227 -4.89 -16.36 -5.38
N ARG A 228 -4.01 -16.67 -6.33
CA ARG A 228 -3.11 -15.69 -6.97
C ARG A 228 -3.34 -15.69 -8.48
N LEU A 229 -4.39 -14.99 -8.93
CA LEU A 229 -4.75 -14.92 -10.34
C LEU A 229 -3.97 -13.84 -11.09
N ILE A 230 -3.72 -12.69 -10.46
CA ILE A 230 -3.11 -11.52 -11.11
C ILE A 230 -1.62 -11.39 -10.78
N ASN A 231 -1.27 -11.50 -9.50
CA ASN A 231 0.07 -11.28 -8.98
C ASN A 231 0.89 -12.58 -8.89
N GLY A 232 2.21 -12.46 -8.96
CA GLY A 232 3.16 -13.56 -8.73
C GLY A 232 3.46 -14.46 -9.94
N TRP A 233 2.71 -14.34 -11.04
CA TRP A 233 2.97 -15.13 -12.26
C TRP A 233 4.33 -14.87 -12.89
N THR A 234 4.82 -13.62 -12.83
CA THR A 234 6.17 -13.28 -13.29
C THR A 234 7.22 -14.08 -12.53
N ASP A 235 7.08 -14.18 -11.20
CA ASP A 235 8.01 -14.92 -10.35
C ASP A 235 7.88 -16.43 -10.59
N ILE A 236 6.65 -16.95 -10.61
CA ILE A 236 6.37 -18.37 -10.88
C ILE A 236 6.98 -18.81 -12.22
N ILE A 237 6.81 -18.00 -13.28
CA ILE A 237 7.29 -18.38 -14.61
C ILE A 237 8.80 -18.20 -14.72
N ARG A 238 9.34 -17.05 -14.27
CA ARG A 238 10.76 -16.70 -14.47
C ARG A 238 11.70 -17.33 -13.46
N GLN A 239 11.27 -17.49 -12.22
CA GLN A 239 12.10 -18.02 -11.14
C GLN A 239 11.90 -19.53 -10.97
N ASP A 240 10.65 -19.99 -10.90
CA ASP A 240 10.37 -21.40 -10.56
C ASP A 240 10.37 -22.31 -11.80
N LEU A 241 9.69 -21.92 -12.87
CA LEU A 241 9.52 -22.76 -14.07
C LEU A 241 10.67 -22.64 -15.07
N ARG A 242 11.14 -21.42 -15.35
CA ARG A 242 12.12 -21.14 -16.42
C ARG A 242 13.41 -21.96 -16.36
N PRO A 243 13.99 -22.28 -15.18
CA PRO A 243 15.18 -23.14 -15.10
C PRO A 243 14.91 -24.57 -15.58
N HIS A 244 13.67 -25.05 -15.44
CA HIS A 244 13.30 -26.44 -15.67
C HIS A 244 12.75 -26.68 -17.08
N ILE A 245 12.14 -25.68 -17.71
CA ILE A 245 11.56 -25.76 -19.07
C ILE A 245 12.42 -25.06 -20.14
N CYS A 246 12.21 -25.41 -21.42
CA CYS A 246 12.92 -24.77 -22.52
C CYS A 246 12.42 -23.33 -22.78
N LYS A 247 13.23 -22.52 -23.48
CA LYS A 247 12.91 -21.11 -23.76
C LYS A 247 11.58 -20.92 -24.51
N HIS A 248 11.21 -21.86 -25.38
CA HIS A 248 9.97 -21.81 -26.17
C HIS A 248 8.74 -22.05 -25.29
N CYS A 249 8.79 -23.05 -24.40
CA CYS A 249 7.71 -23.30 -23.43
C CYS A 249 7.56 -22.15 -22.44
N ALA A 250 8.67 -21.56 -21.98
CA ALA A 250 8.61 -20.42 -21.08
C ALA A 250 7.94 -19.22 -21.73
N LYS A 251 8.35 -18.85 -22.96
CA LYS A 251 7.74 -17.75 -23.70
C LYS A 251 6.23 -17.96 -23.93
N MET A 252 5.84 -19.15 -24.35
CA MET A 252 4.43 -19.52 -24.53
C MET A 252 3.63 -19.38 -23.24
N LEU A 253 4.17 -19.84 -22.10
CA LEU A 253 3.52 -19.68 -20.80
C LEU A 253 3.39 -18.21 -20.39
N GLU A 254 4.43 -17.40 -20.58
CA GLU A 254 4.37 -15.95 -20.29
C GLU A 254 3.26 -15.28 -21.10
N GLU A 255 3.15 -15.59 -22.39
CA GLU A 255 2.12 -15.04 -23.28
C GLU A 255 0.71 -15.44 -22.83
N ARG A 256 0.49 -16.72 -22.51
CA ARG A 256 -0.82 -17.19 -22.01
C ARG A 256 -1.18 -16.59 -20.66
N ALA A 257 -0.25 -16.58 -19.72
CA ALA A 257 -0.46 -16.01 -18.40
C ALA A 257 -0.76 -14.51 -18.49
N LEU A 258 -0.08 -13.77 -19.38
CA LEU A 258 -0.39 -12.36 -19.62
C LEU A 258 -1.79 -12.17 -20.23
N ALA A 259 -2.14 -12.97 -21.25
CA ALA A 259 -3.46 -12.88 -21.90
C ALA A 259 -4.60 -13.15 -20.92
N GLU A 260 -4.51 -14.23 -20.13
CA GLU A 260 -5.51 -14.58 -19.13
C GLU A 260 -5.63 -13.50 -18.05
N ARG A 261 -4.51 -12.95 -17.56
CA ARG A 261 -4.52 -11.87 -16.58
C ARG A 261 -5.13 -10.58 -17.11
N ARG A 262 -4.88 -10.23 -18.38
CA ARG A 262 -5.53 -9.09 -19.03
C ARG A 262 -7.03 -9.27 -19.15
N SER A 263 -7.48 -10.48 -19.47
CA SER A 263 -8.92 -10.80 -19.51
C SER A 263 -9.53 -10.65 -18.12
N PHE A 264 -8.92 -11.30 -17.12
CA PHE A 264 -9.41 -11.29 -15.75
C PHE A 264 -9.40 -9.89 -15.12
N TRP A 265 -8.39 -9.05 -15.42
CA TRP A 265 -8.33 -7.66 -14.96
C TRP A 265 -9.57 -6.85 -15.36
N LYS A 266 -10.06 -7.04 -16.59
CA LYS A 266 -11.25 -6.33 -17.10
C LYS A 266 -12.55 -6.76 -16.38
N GLU A 267 -12.57 -7.96 -15.81
CA GLU A 267 -13.73 -8.48 -15.08
C GLU A 267 -13.79 -7.99 -13.63
N LEU A 268 -12.71 -7.44 -13.08
CA LEU A 268 -12.61 -7.11 -11.66
C LEU A 268 -13.73 -6.18 -11.17
N SER A 269 -14.02 -5.10 -11.90
CA SER A 269 -15.06 -4.15 -11.51
C SER A 269 -16.42 -4.84 -11.40
N ALA A 270 -16.75 -5.71 -12.36
CA ALA A 270 -17.99 -6.48 -12.36
C ALA A 270 -18.03 -7.51 -11.22
N ILE A 271 -16.90 -8.18 -10.93
CA ILE A 271 -16.78 -9.13 -9.81
C ILE A 271 -17.08 -8.45 -8.47
N PHE A 272 -16.59 -7.23 -8.26
CA PHE A 272 -16.74 -6.49 -7.01
C PHE A 272 -17.93 -5.55 -6.96
N LYS A 273 -18.76 -5.51 -8.01
CA LYS A 273 -19.97 -4.65 -8.11
C LYS A 273 -19.61 -3.17 -7.86
N LEU A 274 -18.61 -2.69 -8.58
CA LEU A 274 -18.07 -1.33 -8.54
C LEU A 274 -18.44 -0.55 -9.81
#